data_AF-A0A1M4L9V3-F1
#
_entry.id   AF-A0A1M4L9V3-F1
#
_cell.length_a   1.000
_cell.length_b   1.000
_cell.length_c   1.000
_cell.angle_alpha   90.00
_cell.angle_beta   90.00
_cell.angle_gamma   90.00
#
_symmetry.space_group_name_H-M   'P 1'
#
loop_
_entity.id
_entity.type
_entity.pdbx_description
1 polymer ?
#
loop_
_entity_poly.entity_id
_entity_poly.type
_entity_poly.pdbx_seq_one_letter_code
_entity_poly.pdbx_strand_id
1 'polypeptide(L)'
;MDRVNGTDWVDIGGGRRGFRSQNAAAGIPGTEVTDKILNDVQEEICAVIENSGFVLDSENQQQLWEALQSIAAPGFANRAAWLPVLSMTTTAPPNDAVLGDAYIIPAGATGAWAGNQQKLAEWTGSAWRIVATKDGHGISLPDGRVFERLDGVYVEKLALDAQSGKWNYAIADGSANAIVAALTPSLNTYASAIGAEFHILIKSANTGPVTLNLGPGALPLKTWQGQDLGSGDLLAGTIATVICTGSTFVLGGIAYSEVPRTPISDPILYVRTDGNDANDGSDNTANKAFATISAAIKYGVNKYYLLNRPLTIQLGNAGNYAPPGGVGGAREIKIVGNTGSQNSVVLKGTGPSAGGGCLIYALPGTSLVLEGMRILNDGTINGNAGASGSASISFKNCTFSTGVATGQPCVLSALGASASIGSGCMFDGYSAAALLANSGSILIAANVTVNSTPAYTAGFAVAQANGSIAVAAGVSITGSATGYRYAASLCGVINTLGQGVNYFPGSTAGITLTGGQYA
;
A
#
# COMPACT_ATOMS: atom_id res chain seq x y z
N MET A 1 -73.42 -19.06 31.81
CA MET A 1 -73.65 -19.49 33.20
C MET A 1 -74.56 -18.44 33.83
N ASP A 2 -75.79 -18.79 34.19
CA ASP A 2 -76.70 -17.83 34.81
C ASP A 2 -76.20 -17.58 36.24
N ARG A 3 -75.73 -16.35 36.51
CA ARG A 3 -74.91 -16.02 37.70
C ARG A 3 -75.73 -15.72 38.96
N VAL A 4 -77.06 -15.71 38.82
CA VAL A 4 -77.99 -15.14 39.77
C VAL A 4 -79.31 -15.91 39.69
N ASN A 5 -79.99 -16.08 40.83
CA ASN A 5 -81.38 -16.51 40.84
C ASN A 5 -82.30 -15.28 40.82
N GLY A 6 -83.42 -15.37 40.12
CA GLY A 6 -84.43 -14.31 40.05
C GLY A 6 -84.10 -13.14 39.12
N THR A 7 -84.90 -12.08 39.19
CA THR A 7 -84.82 -10.89 38.31
C THR A 7 -83.99 -9.74 38.89
N ASP A 8 -83.41 -9.93 40.07
CA ASP A 8 -82.86 -8.86 40.91
C ASP A 8 -81.38 -8.59 40.65
N TRP A 9 -81.01 -8.57 39.38
CA TRP A 9 -79.68 -8.23 38.88
C TRP A 9 -79.68 -6.85 38.21
N VAL A 10 -78.50 -6.32 37.96
CA VAL A 10 -78.31 -5.09 37.16
C VAL A 10 -77.55 -5.42 35.89
N ASP A 11 -77.93 -4.84 34.76
CA ASP A 11 -77.15 -4.98 33.53
C ASP A 11 -75.84 -4.22 33.68
N ILE A 12 -74.72 -4.91 33.55
CA ILE A 12 -73.37 -4.32 33.59
C ILE A 12 -72.77 -4.18 32.18
N GLY A 13 -73.59 -4.32 31.14
CA GLY A 13 -73.23 -4.18 29.74
C GLY A 13 -72.86 -5.51 29.07
N GLY A 14 -73.06 -5.58 27.75
CA GLY A 14 -72.70 -6.75 26.93
C GLY A 14 -73.54 -8.01 27.22
N GLY A 15 -74.77 -7.85 27.72
CA GLY A 15 -75.66 -8.97 28.08
C GLY A 15 -75.29 -9.67 29.39
N ARG A 16 -74.44 -9.05 30.22
CA ARG A 16 -73.97 -9.63 31.48
C ARG A 16 -74.82 -9.13 32.65
N ARG A 17 -75.29 -10.08 33.47
CA ARG A 17 -75.99 -9.81 34.72
C ARG A 17 -74.97 -9.58 35.85
N GLY A 18 -75.03 -8.42 36.50
CA GLY A 18 -74.19 -8.04 37.63
C GLY A 18 -74.96 -7.98 38.96
N PHE A 19 -74.20 -7.94 40.06
CA PHE A 19 -74.74 -7.93 41.42
C PHE A 19 -75.11 -6.50 41.87
N ARG A 20 -76.23 -6.34 42.59
CA ARG A 20 -76.62 -5.12 43.29
C ARG A 20 -76.85 -5.39 44.79
N SER A 21 -76.51 -4.42 45.62
CA SER A 21 -76.81 -4.47 47.06
C SER A 21 -78.32 -4.40 47.31
N GLN A 22 -78.77 -5.05 48.38
CA GLN A 22 -80.15 -4.85 48.86
C GLN A 22 -80.29 -3.41 49.37
N ASN A 23 -81.34 -2.72 48.93
CA ASN A 23 -81.76 -1.46 49.51
C ASN A 23 -83.17 -1.64 50.10
N ALA A 24 -83.20 -2.08 51.37
CA ALA A 24 -84.45 -2.34 52.08
C ALA A 24 -85.32 -1.08 52.21
N ALA A 25 -84.71 0.11 52.35
CA ALA A 25 -85.43 1.37 52.48
C ALA A 25 -86.15 1.79 51.17
N ALA A 26 -85.63 1.37 50.01
CA ALA A 26 -86.24 1.62 48.70
C ALA A 26 -87.07 0.43 48.18
N GLY A 27 -87.22 -0.64 48.97
CA GLY A 27 -87.92 -1.86 48.54
C GLY A 27 -87.21 -2.63 47.42
N ILE A 28 -85.91 -2.42 47.22
CA ILE A 28 -85.12 -3.07 46.16
C ILE A 28 -84.42 -4.30 46.76
N PRO A 29 -84.78 -5.53 46.33
CA PRO A 29 -84.09 -6.74 46.76
C PRO A 29 -82.67 -6.78 46.18
N GLY A 30 -81.74 -7.33 46.98
CA GLY A 30 -80.37 -7.59 46.56
C GLY A 30 -80.31 -8.78 45.60
N THR A 31 -79.22 -8.89 44.86
CA THR A 31 -79.03 -10.02 43.94
C THR A 31 -78.73 -11.31 44.72
N GLU A 32 -79.51 -12.36 44.47
CA GLU A 32 -79.28 -13.69 45.04
C GLU A 32 -78.27 -14.47 44.18
N VAL A 33 -77.18 -14.89 44.80
CA VAL A 33 -76.10 -15.66 44.17
C VAL A 33 -76.41 -17.15 44.30
N THR A 34 -76.20 -17.94 43.24
CA THR A 34 -76.47 -19.39 43.26
C THR A 34 -75.34 -20.17 43.95
N ASP A 35 -75.67 -21.30 44.57
CA ASP A 35 -74.69 -22.27 45.06
C ASP A 35 -73.72 -22.71 43.96
N LYS A 36 -74.24 -22.89 42.73
CA LYS A 36 -73.43 -23.24 41.57
C LYS A 36 -72.30 -22.24 41.30
N ILE A 37 -72.57 -20.93 41.27
CA ILE A 37 -71.50 -19.96 40.97
C ILE A 37 -70.49 -19.85 42.12
N LEU A 38 -70.91 -20.02 43.37
CA LEU A 38 -69.99 -20.04 44.51
C LEU A 38 -69.07 -21.27 44.48
N ASN A 39 -69.63 -22.46 44.18
CA ASN A 39 -68.85 -23.67 44.01
C ASN A 39 -67.92 -23.59 42.80
N ASP A 40 -68.39 -23.09 41.65
CA ASP A 40 -67.56 -22.94 40.45
C ASP A 40 -66.38 -21.99 40.71
N VAL A 41 -66.58 -20.88 41.43
CA VAL A 41 -65.50 -19.96 41.82
C VAL A 41 -64.53 -20.62 42.81
N GLN A 42 -65.03 -21.37 43.79
CA GLN A 42 -64.19 -22.11 44.72
C GLN A 42 -63.31 -23.13 43.96
N GLU A 43 -63.88 -23.91 43.06
CA GLU A 43 -63.15 -24.91 42.26
C GLU A 43 -62.13 -24.25 41.31
N GLU A 44 -62.43 -23.09 40.72
CA GLU A 44 -61.44 -22.34 39.92
C GLU A 44 -60.25 -21.87 40.78
N ILE A 45 -60.49 -21.40 42.00
CA ILE A 45 -59.44 -21.00 42.93
C ILE A 45 -58.61 -22.22 43.36
N CYS A 46 -59.27 -23.31 43.75
CA CYS A 46 -58.63 -24.56 44.14
C CYS A 46 -57.77 -25.12 43.00
N ALA A 47 -58.28 -25.12 41.77
CA ALA A 47 -57.54 -25.58 40.60
C ALA A 47 -56.26 -24.76 40.39
N VAL A 48 -56.28 -23.44 40.55
CA VAL A 48 -55.06 -22.61 40.46
C VAL A 48 -54.03 -23.02 41.51
N ILE A 49 -54.47 -23.29 42.75
CA ILE A 49 -53.60 -23.69 43.86
C ILE A 49 -52.96 -25.06 43.61
N GLU A 50 -53.77 -26.06 43.27
CA GLU A 50 -53.32 -27.43 43.05
C GLU A 50 -52.44 -27.56 41.81
N ASN A 51 -52.78 -26.88 40.70
CA ASN A 51 -51.94 -26.86 39.50
C ASN A 51 -50.62 -26.10 39.70
N SER A 52 -50.51 -25.29 40.75
CA SER A 52 -49.25 -24.66 41.17
C SER A 52 -48.39 -25.56 42.06
N GLY A 53 -48.88 -26.78 42.38
CA GLY A 53 -48.16 -27.77 43.18
C GLY A 53 -48.41 -27.71 44.69
N PHE A 54 -49.35 -26.88 45.14
CA PHE A 54 -49.75 -26.80 46.55
C PHE A 54 -50.89 -27.78 46.87
N VAL A 55 -50.94 -28.27 48.10
CA VAL A 55 -52.07 -29.07 48.63
C VAL A 55 -53.05 -28.12 49.31
N LEU A 56 -54.35 -28.25 49.03
CA LEU A 56 -55.39 -27.41 49.63
C LEU A 56 -55.40 -27.54 51.16
N ASP A 57 -55.45 -26.41 51.86
CA ASP A 57 -55.46 -26.30 53.31
C ASP A 57 -56.50 -25.26 53.74
N SER A 58 -57.56 -25.72 54.41
CA SER A 58 -58.67 -24.88 54.86
C SER A 58 -58.26 -23.84 55.91
N GLU A 59 -57.12 -24.04 56.58
CA GLU A 59 -56.58 -23.11 57.57
C GLU A 59 -55.72 -22.00 56.94
N ASN A 60 -55.31 -22.14 55.67
CA ASN A 60 -54.48 -21.18 54.97
C ASN A 60 -55.30 -20.29 54.01
N GLN A 61 -55.59 -19.06 54.45
CA GLN A 61 -56.34 -18.07 53.67
C GLN A 61 -55.51 -17.36 52.58
N GLN A 62 -54.25 -17.75 52.37
CA GLN A 62 -53.32 -17.12 51.41
C GLN A 62 -52.94 -18.01 50.23
N GLN A 63 -53.45 -19.25 50.15
CA GLN A 63 -52.99 -20.22 49.15
C GLN A 63 -53.11 -19.75 47.70
N LEU A 64 -54.17 -19.01 47.33
CA LEU A 64 -54.30 -18.46 45.98
C LEU A 64 -53.20 -17.44 45.66
N TRP A 65 -52.83 -16.60 46.63
CA TRP A 65 -51.76 -15.62 46.47
C TRP A 65 -50.39 -16.30 46.37
N GLU A 66 -50.14 -17.34 47.17
CA GLU A 66 -48.93 -18.16 47.11
C GLU A 66 -48.82 -18.90 45.76
N ALA A 67 -49.93 -19.46 45.28
CA ALA A 67 -50.03 -20.10 43.97
C ALA A 67 -49.77 -19.11 42.83
N LEU A 68 -50.36 -17.91 42.87
CA LEU A 68 -50.15 -16.89 41.84
C LEU A 68 -48.71 -16.36 41.83
N GLN A 69 -48.07 -16.17 42.99
CA GLN A 69 -46.63 -15.87 43.06
C GLN A 69 -45.81 -17.01 42.46
N SER A 70 -46.17 -18.26 42.77
CA SER A 70 -45.59 -19.45 42.18
C SER A 70 -46.03 -19.73 40.75
N ILE A 71 -46.91 -18.96 40.10
CA ILE A 71 -47.21 -19.06 38.67
C ILE A 71 -46.51 -17.92 37.92
N ALA A 72 -46.54 -16.72 38.49
CA ALA A 72 -45.86 -15.54 37.96
C ALA A 72 -44.33 -15.71 37.96
N ALA A 73 -43.74 -16.37 38.96
CA ALA A 73 -42.31 -16.62 39.05
C ALA A 73 -41.77 -17.74 38.11
N PRO A 74 -42.44 -18.89 37.88
CA PRO A 74 -41.99 -19.88 36.91
C PRO A 74 -42.03 -19.42 35.46
N GLY A 75 -42.79 -18.37 35.15
CA GLY A 75 -42.91 -17.83 33.81
C GLY A 75 -41.62 -17.26 33.23
N PHE A 76 -40.67 -16.81 34.06
CA PHE A 76 -39.50 -16.07 33.57
C PHE A 76 -38.19 -16.87 33.60
N ALA A 77 -37.87 -17.62 34.65
CA ALA A 77 -36.56 -18.27 34.80
C ALA A 77 -36.21 -19.36 33.75
N ASN A 78 -37.21 -19.94 33.06
CA ASN A 78 -37.00 -20.95 32.00
C ASN A 78 -37.50 -20.53 30.62
N ARG A 79 -38.05 -19.31 30.46
CA ARG A 79 -38.56 -18.79 29.17
C ARG A 79 -37.93 -17.46 28.77
N ALA A 80 -37.38 -16.69 29.71
CA ALA A 80 -36.56 -15.54 29.37
C ALA A 80 -35.20 -16.06 28.88
N ALA A 81 -34.90 -15.82 27.61
CA ALA A 81 -33.57 -16.13 27.06
C ALA A 81 -32.46 -15.31 27.74
N TRP A 82 -32.84 -14.22 28.43
CA TRP A 82 -31.93 -13.27 29.06
C TRP A 82 -32.46 -12.73 30.39
N LEU A 83 -31.64 -12.74 31.45
CA LEU A 83 -31.98 -12.18 32.76
C LEU A 83 -30.85 -11.33 33.37
N PRO A 84 -31.14 -10.16 33.96
CA PRO A 84 -30.17 -9.45 34.79
C PRO A 84 -29.99 -10.18 36.13
N VAL A 85 -28.76 -10.28 36.61
CA VAL A 85 -28.43 -10.79 37.95
C VAL A 85 -27.54 -9.80 38.68
N LEU A 86 -27.64 -9.73 40.01
CA LEU A 86 -26.89 -8.76 40.83
C LEU A 86 -25.42 -9.12 40.97
N SER A 87 -25.10 -10.41 41.06
CA SER A 87 -23.73 -10.91 41.18
C SER A 87 -23.65 -12.38 40.76
N MET A 88 -22.42 -12.79 40.43
CA MET A 88 -22.05 -14.19 40.19
C MET A 88 -20.84 -14.63 41.02
N THR A 89 -20.39 -13.80 41.97
CA THR A 89 -19.21 -14.06 42.82
C THR A 89 -19.55 -14.10 44.31
N THR A 90 -20.78 -13.74 44.69
CA THR A 90 -21.26 -13.78 46.07
C THR A 90 -21.37 -15.23 46.54
N THR A 91 -20.63 -15.62 47.57
CA THR A 91 -20.52 -17.02 48.02
C THR A 91 -21.50 -17.40 49.14
N ALA A 92 -22.19 -16.45 49.76
CA ALA A 92 -23.22 -16.73 50.77
C ALA A 92 -24.52 -15.99 50.37
N PRO A 93 -25.70 -16.64 50.49
CA PRO A 93 -26.96 -15.97 50.20
C PRO A 93 -27.13 -14.70 51.06
N PRO A 94 -27.42 -13.54 50.45
CA PRO A 94 -27.68 -12.31 51.20
C PRO A 94 -28.86 -12.47 52.17
N ASN A 95 -28.72 -11.92 53.38
CA ASN A 95 -29.78 -11.95 54.42
C ASN A 95 -30.82 -10.84 54.23
N ASP A 96 -30.54 -9.86 53.36
CA ASP A 96 -31.32 -8.68 53.05
C ASP A 96 -31.89 -8.71 51.62
N ALA A 97 -31.92 -9.88 50.98
CA ALA A 97 -32.46 -10.05 49.64
C ALA A 97 -33.94 -9.63 49.58
N VAL A 98 -34.29 -8.87 48.55
CA VAL A 98 -35.67 -8.46 48.26
C VAL A 98 -36.25 -9.26 47.10
N LEU A 99 -37.58 -9.30 47.02
CA LEU A 99 -38.29 -10.11 46.03
C LEU A 99 -37.76 -9.85 44.62
N GLY A 100 -37.34 -10.92 43.93
CA GLY A 100 -36.82 -10.86 42.56
C GLY A 100 -35.30 -10.70 42.44
N ASP A 101 -34.58 -10.54 43.55
CA ASP A 101 -33.12 -10.52 43.52
C ASP A 101 -32.58 -11.84 42.97
N ALA A 102 -31.69 -11.74 41.97
CA ALA A 102 -31.18 -12.90 41.24
C ALA A 102 -29.65 -12.93 41.20
N TYR A 103 -29.08 -14.13 41.30
CA TYR A 103 -27.64 -14.38 41.36
C TYR A 103 -27.29 -15.65 40.58
N ILE A 104 -26.07 -15.72 40.03
CA ILE A 104 -25.48 -17.00 39.65
C ILE A 104 -24.64 -17.50 40.81
N ILE A 105 -24.90 -18.74 41.25
CA ILE A 105 -24.19 -19.31 42.40
C ILE A 105 -22.73 -19.64 42.00
N PRO A 106 -21.71 -19.03 42.63
CA PRO A 106 -20.31 -19.31 42.32
C PRO A 106 -19.84 -20.66 42.87
N ALA A 107 -18.66 -21.09 42.43
CA ALA A 107 -17.93 -22.16 43.10
C ALA A 107 -17.63 -21.80 44.57
N GLY A 108 -17.67 -22.78 45.47
CA GLY A 108 -17.44 -22.56 46.90
C GLY A 108 -18.59 -21.87 47.66
N ALA A 109 -19.79 -21.81 47.08
CA ALA A 109 -20.95 -21.26 47.77
C ALA A 109 -21.32 -22.02 49.05
N THR A 110 -21.90 -21.29 50.02
CA THR A 110 -22.23 -21.74 51.38
C THR A 110 -23.72 -21.54 51.69
N GLY A 111 -24.16 -22.00 52.86
CA GLY A 111 -25.56 -21.84 53.31
C GLY A 111 -26.55 -22.49 52.35
N ALA A 112 -27.67 -21.81 52.08
CA ALA A 112 -28.71 -22.30 51.16
C ALA A 112 -28.22 -22.52 49.72
N TRP A 113 -27.08 -21.93 49.33
CA TRP A 113 -26.51 -22.06 47.98
C TRP A 113 -25.47 -23.20 47.86
N ALA A 114 -25.13 -23.87 48.97
CA ALA A 114 -24.14 -24.94 48.96
C ALA A 114 -24.53 -26.07 47.98
N GLY A 115 -23.55 -26.54 47.20
CA GLY A 115 -23.75 -27.62 46.22
C GLY A 115 -24.53 -27.26 44.94
N ASN A 116 -24.83 -25.98 44.72
CA ASN A 116 -25.65 -25.52 43.60
C ASN A 116 -24.91 -24.58 42.64
N GLN A 117 -23.61 -24.78 42.47
CA GLN A 117 -22.76 -23.97 41.58
C GLN A 117 -23.34 -23.90 40.16
N GLN A 118 -23.17 -22.76 39.48
CA GLN A 118 -23.63 -22.52 38.11
C GLN A 118 -25.16 -22.61 37.92
N LYS A 119 -25.94 -22.60 39.00
CA LYS A 119 -27.40 -22.45 38.95
C LYS A 119 -27.80 -21.00 39.22
N LEU A 120 -28.95 -20.61 38.70
CA LEU A 120 -29.58 -19.32 38.97
C LEU A 120 -30.29 -19.41 40.32
N ALA A 121 -29.97 -18.52 41.25
CA ALA A 121 -30.68 -18.33 42.51
C ALA A 121 -31.54 -17.07 42.41
N GLU A 122 -32.83 -17.19 42.70
CA GLU A 122 -33.80 -16.09 42.71
C GLU A 122 -34.51 -16.05 44.07
N TRP A 123 -34.61 -14.88 44.69
CA TRP A 123 -35.32 -14.73 45.97
C TRP A 123 -36.82 -14.57 45.75
N THR A 124 -37.63 -15.45 46.36
CA THR A 124 -39.09 -15.46 46.22
C THR A 124 -39.83 -14.62 47.27
N GLY A 125 -39.11 -13.86 48.11
CA GLY A 125 -39.67 -13.16 49.27
C GLY A 125 -39.59 -13.96 50.57
N SER A 126 -39.46 -15.30 50.49
CA SER A 126 -39.38 -16.18 51.66
C SER A 126 -38.29 -17.27 51.56
N ALA A 127 -37.87 -17.64 50.35
CA ALA A 127 -36.84 -18.64 50.13
C ALA A 127 -36.02 -18.38 48.86
N TRP A 128 -34.84 -19.01 48.78
CA TRP A 128 -34.05 -19.04 47.55
C TRP A 128 -34.55 -20.15 46.62
N ARG A 129 -35.07 -19.76 45.47
CA ARG A 129 -35.39 -20.67 44.39
C ARG A 129 -34.14 -20.89 43.54
N ILE A 130 -33.74 -22.15 43.40
CA ILE A 130 -32.54 -22.54 42.65
C ILE A 130 -32.95 -23.25 41.36
N VAL A 131 -32.54 -22.70 40.23
CA VAL A 131 -32.92 -23.16 38.88
C VAL A 131 -31.69 -23.58 38.08
N ALA A 132 -31.72 -24.81 37.56
CA ALA A 132 -30.81 -25.23 36.52
C ALA A 132 -31.33 -24.73 35.16
N THR A 133 -30.83 -23.58 34.72
CA THR A 133 -31.15 -23.03 33.40
C THR A 133 -30.57 -23.89 32.29
N LYS A 134 -31.18 -23.85 31.09
CA LYS A 134 -30.66 -24.55 29.91
C LYS A 134 -29.41 -23.86 29.36
N ASP A 135 -28.57 -24.61 28.66
CA ASP A 135 -27.50 -24.03 27.84
C ASP A 135 -28.09 -23.11 26.77
N GLY A 136 -27.38 -22.02 26.47
CA GLY A 136 -27.86 -20.89 25.67
C GLY A 136 -28.60 -19.81 26.48
N HIS A 137 -28.84 -20.00 27.78
CA HIS A 137 -29.37 -18.95 28.65
C HIS A 137 -28.33 -17.84 28.89
N GLY A 138 -28.72 -16.58 28.66
CA GLY A 138 -27.86 -15.41 28.85
C GLY A 138 -28.16 -14.65 30.15
N ILE A 139 -27.13 -14.07 30.75
CA ILE A 139 -27.25 -13.15 31.88
C ILE A 139 -26.37 -11.90 31.70
N SER A 140 -26.75 -10.81 32.37
CA SER A 140 -25.95 -9.58 32.45
C SER A 140 -25.82 -9.10 33.89
N LEU A 141 -24.66 -8.53 34.21
CA LEU A 141 -24.36 -7.92 35.51
C LEU A 141 -24.56 -6.39 35.47
N PRO A 142 -24.74 -5.71 36.62
CA PRO A 142 -24.86 -4.26 36.69
C PRO A 142 -23.60 -3.51 36.19
N ASP A 143 -22.46 -4.20 36.10
CA ASP A 143 -21.20 -3.66 35.56
C ASP A 143 -21.12 -3.72 34.02
N GLY A 144 -22.16 -4.21 33.35
CA GLY A 144 -22.24 -4.30 31.89
C GLY A 144 -21.67 -5.60 31.29
N ARG A 145 -21.07 -6.48 32.10
CA ARG A 145 -20.61 -7.79 31.62
C ARG A 145 -21.77 -8.72 31.32
N VAL A 146 -21.54 -9.58 30.35
CA VAL A 146 -22.53 -10.49 29.78
C VAL A 146 -21.98 -11.92 29.79
N PHE A 147 -22.81 -12.90 30.11
CA PHE A 147 -22.44 -14.30 30.16
C PHE A 147 -23.48 -15.16 29.47
N GLU A 148 -23.05 -16.27 28.88
CA GLU A 148 -23.93 -17.31 28.33
C GLU A 148 -23.59 -18.65 28.95
N ARG A 149 -24.63 -19.44 29.25
CA ARG A 149 -24.46 -20.80 29.75
C ARG A 149 -24.09 -21.74 28.62
N LEU A 150 -22.94 -22.39 28.73
CA LEU A 150 -22.40 -23.37 27.78
C LEU A 150 -21.97 -24.62 28.55
N ASP A 151 -22.50 -25.79 28.17
CA ASP A 151 -22.19 -27.09 28.80
C ASP A 151 -22.31 -27.04 30.33
N GLY A 152 -23.40 -26.43 30.82
CA GLY A 152 -23.68 -26.30 32.23
C GLY A 152 -22.93 -25.17 32.97
N VAL A 153 -22.06 -24.40 32.32
CA VAL A 153 -21.23 -23.34 32.94
C VAL A 153 -21.51 -21.97 32.32
N TYR A 154 -21.66 -20.92 33.14
CA TYR A 154 -21.71 -19.54 32.64
C TYR A 154 -20.32 -19.04 32.27
N VAL A 155 -20.14 -18.72 30.99
CA VAL A 155 -18.90 -18.21 30.42
C VAL A 155 -19.09 -16.75 30.04
N GLU A 156 -18.12 -15.89 30.37
CA GLU A 156 -18.15 -14.47 30.02
C GLU A 156 -18.06 -14.29 28.49
N LYS A 157 -19.03 -13.60 27.91
CA LYS A 157 -19.01 -13.17 26.52
C LYS A 157 -18.16 -11.89 26.43
N LEU A 158 -16.84 -12.07 26.41
CA LEU A 158 -15.91 -10.99 26.11
C LEU A 158 -15.82 -10.78 24.59
N ALA A 159 -15.60 -9.52 24.19
CA ALA A 159 -15.28 -9.04 22.85
C ALA A 159 -13.96 -9.61 22.26
N LEU A 160 -13.65 -10.90 22.48
CA LEU A 160 -12.39 -11.55 22.13
C LEU A 160 -12.18 -11.65 20.61
N ASP A 161 -13.22 -12.02 19.87
CA ASP A 161 -13.19 -12.08 18.40
C ASP A 161 -12.96 -10.68 17.79
N ALA A 162 -13.48 -9.63 18.43
CA ALA A 162 -13.25 -8.24 18.02
C ALA A 162 -11.84 -7.76 18.41
N GLN A 163 -11.37 -8.07 19.62
CA GLN A 163 -10.02 -7.75 20.08
C GLN A 163 -8.93 -8.44 19.25
N SER A 164 -9.17 -9.68 18.81
CA SER A 164 -8.23 -10.42 17.97
C SER A 164 -8.35 -10.10 16.48
N GLY A 165 -9.32 -9.28 16.07
CA GLY A 165 -9.62 -9.04 14.66
C GLY A 165 -10.03 -10.30 13.90
N LYS A 166 -10.64 -11.30 14.56
CA LYS A 166 -10.88 -12.63 13.97
C LYS A 166 -11.68 -12.58 12.67
N TRP A 167 -12.59 -11.62 12.55
CA TRP A 167 -13.48 -11.50 11.39
C TRP A 167 -12.89 -10.66 10.26
N ASN A 168 -11.80 -9.92 10.50
CA ASN A 168 -11.13 -9.09 9.50
C ASN A 168 -9.65 -9.45 9.27
N TYR A 169 -9.10 -10.40 10.02
CA TYR A 169 -7.75 -10.92 9.85
C TYR A 169 -7.72 -12.23 9.06
N ALA A 170 -6.78 -12.35 8.13
CA ALA A 170 -6.47 -13.61 7.46
C ALA A 170 -4.97 -13.72 7.14
N ILE A 171 -4.49 -14.96 6.99
CA ILE A 171 -3.12 -15.23 6.56
C ILE A 171 -3.12 -15.44 5.05
N ALA A 172 -2.21 -14.78 4.34
CA ALA A 172 -2.05 -14.97 2.91
C ALA A 172 -1.66 -16.40 2.55
N ASP A 173 -2.19 -16.86 1.44
CA ASP A 173 -1.83 -18.09 0.73
C ASP A 173 -1.76 -17.81 -0.78
N GLY A 174 -1.43 -18.81 -1.58
CA GLY A 174 -1.23 -18.66 -3.02
C GLY A 174 0.16 -18.12 -3.36
N SER A 175 0.25 -17.32 -4.43
CA SER A 175 1.52 -16.76 -4.91
C SER A 175 1.71 -15.30 -4.49
N ALA A 176 2.92 -14.76 -4.62
CA ALA A 176 3.25 -13.39 -4.27
C ALA A 176 2.40 -12.32 -4.98
N ASN A 177 1.86 -12.64 -6.15
CA ASN A 177 1.07 -11.72 -6.99
C ASN A 177 -0.39 -12.19 -7.19
N ALA A 178 -0.76 -13.35 -6.65
CA ALA A 178 -2.13 -13.86 -6.66
C ALA A 178 -2.42 -14.46 -5.28
N ILE A 179 -2.86 -13.58 -4.37
CA ILE A 179 -3.06 -13.88 -2.96
C ILE A 179 -4.48 -14.41 -2.75
N VAL A 180 -4.58 -15.50 -2.00
CA VAL A 180 -5.85 -16.00 -1.46
C VAL A 180 -5.77 -15.93 0.06
N ALA A 181 -6.77 -15.35 0.72
CA ALA A 181 -6.79 -15.26 2.18
C ALA A 181 -8.22 -15.56 2.67
N ALA A 182 -8.39 -16.64 3.43
CA ALA A 182 -9.71 -17.09 3.87
C ALA A 182 -10.11 -16.41 5.19
N LEU A 183 -11.24 -15.71 5.19
CA LEU A 183 -11.86 -15.16 6.40
C LEU A 183 -12.75 -16.20 7.08
N THR A 184 -12.93 -16.06 8.40
CA THR A 184 -13.87 -16.88 9.19
C THR A 184 -14.78 -15.96 10.01
N PRO A 185 -16.10 -15.92 9.73
CA PRO A 185 -16.81 -16.63 8.64
C PRO A 185 -16.39 -16.15 7.25
N SER A 186 -16.60 -16.98 6.22
CA SER A 186 -16.24 -16.64 4.84
C SER A 186 -17.11 -15.49 4.31
N LEU A 187 -16.49 -14.58 3.55
CA LEU A 187 -17.22 -13.54 2.85
C LEU A 187 -17.94 -14.13 1.63
N ASN A 188 -19.24 -13.83 1.47
CA ASN A 188 -20.05 -14.35 0.35
C ASN A 188 -20.11 -13.40 -0.85
N THR A 189 -19.99 -12.08 -0.62
CA THR A 189 -20.00 -11.08 -1.70
C THR A 189 -19.25 -9.81 -1.28
N TYR A 190 -18.49 -9.22 -2.21
CA TYR A 190 -17.79 -7.96 -1.98
C TYR A 190 -18.73 -6.75 -1.87
N ALA A 191 -19.94 -6.82 -2.44
CA ALA A 191 -20.93 -5.74 -2.33
C ALA A 191 -21.33 -5.45 -0.87
N SER A 192 -21.32 -6.48 0.00
CA SER A 192 -21.61 -6.33 1.43
C SER A 192 -20.43 -5.82 2.25
N ALA A 193 -19.23 -5.75 1.65
CA ALA A 193 -17.99 -5.39 2.32
C ALA A 193 -17.39 -4.07 1.81
N ILE A 194 -18.12 -3.28 1.02
CA ILE A 194 -17.64 -1.98 0.54
C ILE A 194 -17.29 -1.09 1.74
N GLY A 195 -16.07 -0.56 1.76
CA GLY A 195 -15.53 0.25 2.85
C GLY A 195 -14.98 -0.55 4.04
N ALA A 196 -15.12 -1.88 4.05
CA ALA A 196 -14.56 -2.71 5.11
C ALA A 196 -13.04 -2.85 4.97
N GLU A 197 -12.35 -2.77 6.12
CA GLU A 197 -10.91 -3.00 6.27
C GLU A 197 -10.62 -4.46 6.63
N PHE A 198 -9.63 -5.05 5.94
CA PHE A 198 -9.11 -6.38 6.21
C PHE A 198 -7.60 -6.31 6.44
N HIS A 199 -7.10 -7.14 7.35
CA HIS A 199 -5.70 -7.23 7.73
C HIS A 199 -5.13 -8.57 7.28
N ILE A 200 -4.24 -8.54 6.29
CA ILE A 200 -3.71 -9.74 5.65
C ILE A 200 -2.24 -9.91 6.01
N LEU A 201 -1.89 -11.00 6.71
CA LEU A 201 -0.49 -11.35 6.95
C LEU A 201 0.15 -11.87 5.66
N ILE A 202 1.07 -11.09 5.09
CA ILE A 202 1.73 -11.37 3.83
C ILE A 202 2.83 -12.43 4.00
N LYS A 203 2.79 -13.51 3.22
CA LYS A 203 3.82 -14.57 3.24
C LYS A 203 5.02 -14.29 2.36
N SER A 204 4.79 -13.71 1.17
CA SER A 204 5.82 -13.50 0.15
C SER A 204 5.72 -12.08 -0.37
N ALA A 205 6.87 -11.42 -0.53
CA ALA A 205 6.90 -10.07 -1.09
C ALA A 205 6.46 -10.10 -2.55
N ASN A 206 5.56 -9.19 -2.94
CA ASN A 206 5.07 -9.13 -4.31
C ASN A 206 6.16 -8.62 -5.26
N THR A 207 6.16 -9.09 -6.50
CA THR A 207 7.14 -8.67 -7.52
C THR A 207 6.51 -7.82 -8.63
N GLY A 208 5.25 -7.41 -8.46
CA GLY A 208 4.46 -6.67 -9.43
C GLY A 208 2.98 -6.57 -9.03
N PRO A 209 2.06 -6.37 -10.00
CA PRO A 209 0.63 -6.26 -9.72
C PRO A 209 0.08 -7.48 -8.97
N VAL A 210 -0.88 -7.24 -8.06
CA VAL A 210 -1.41 -8.25 -7.14
C VAL A 210 -2.92 -8.39 -7.32
N THR A 211 -3.43 -9.62 -7.29
CA THR A 211 -4.84 -9.90 -7.03
C THR A 211 -5.03 -10.48 -5.63
N LEU A 212 -6.17 -10.17 -5.01
CA LEU A 212 -6.57 -10.67 -3.70
C LEU A 212 -7.95 -11.33 -3.79
N ASN A 213 -8.05 -12.55 -3.27
CA ASN A 213 -9.32 -13.27 -3.11
C ASN A 213 -9.60 -13.55 -1.62
N LEU A 214 -10.68 -12.96 -1.09
CA LEU A 214 -11.17 -13.21 0.28
C LEU A 214 -12.31 -14.24 0.35
N GLY A 215 -12.58 -14.95 -0.75
CA GLY A 215 -13.63 -15.96 -0.88
C GLY A 215 -14.44 -15.83 -2.18
N PRO A 216 -15.13 -14.69 -2.41
CA PRO A 216 -16.06 -14.53 -3.56
C PRO A 216 -15.41 -14.54 -4.95
N GLY A 217 -14.08 -14.41 -5.05
CA GLY A 217 -13.35 -14.32 -6.30
C GLY A 217 -12.16 -13.36 -6.22
N ALA A 218 -11.19 -13.48 -7.11
CA ALA A 218 -10.02 -12.62 -7.12
C ALA A 218 -10.35 -11.24 -7.69
N LEU A 219 -10.02 -10.18 -6.95
CA LEU A 219 -10.09 -8.79 -7.42
C LEU A 219 -8.69 -8.16 -7.45
N PRO A 220 -8.44 -7.15 -8.29
CA PRO A 220 -7.19 -6.41 -8.26
C PRO A 220 -6.98 -5.72 -6.92
N LEU A 221 -5.79 -5.82 -6.34
CA LEU A 221 -5.33 -5.00 -5.23
C LEU A 221 -4.50 -3.85 -5.80
N LYS A 222 -4.82 -2.62 -5.38
CA LYS A 222 -4.26 -1.37 -5.90
C LYS A 222 -3.65 -0.54 -4.77
N THR A 223 -2.79 0.39 -5.13
CA THR A 223 -2.26 1.38 -4.18
C THR A 223 -3.37 2.33 -3.73
N TRP A 224 -3.13 3.17 -2.73
CA TRP A 224 -4.12 4.16 -2.28
C TRP A 224 -4.51 5.13 -3.42
N GLN A 225 -3.59 5.43 -4.34
CA GLN A 225 -3.87 6.24 -5.54
C GLN A 225 -4.51 5.47 -6.71
N GLY A 226 -4.85 4.18 -6.52
CA GLY A 226 -5.51 3.35 -7.52
C GLY A 226 -4.60 2.76 -8.61
N GLN A 227 -3.28 2.86 -8.46
CA GLN A 227 -2.32 2.24 -9.38
C GLN A 227 -2.10 0.77 -9.05
N ASP A 228 -1.55 0.00 -10.00
CA ASP A 228 -1.07 -1.35 -9.70
C ASP A 228 0.05 -1.32 -8.66
N LEU A 229 0.06 -2.30 -7.76
CA LEU A 229 1.17 -2.46 -6.82
C LEU A 229 2.47 -2.73 -7.58
N GLY A 230 3.53 -2.04 -7.16
CA GLY A 230 4.89 -2.29 -7.58
C GLY A 230 5.58 -3.36 -6.73
N SER A 231 6.72 -3.86 -7.23
CA SER A 231 7.54 -4.84 -6.52
C SER A 231 7.95 -4.34 -5.12
N GLY A 232 7.63 -5.14 -4.10
CA GLY A 232 7.93 -4.86 -2.69
C GLY A 232 6.95 -3.93 -1.98
N ASP A 233 5.79 -3.65 -2.56
CA ASP A 233 4.71 -2.93 -1.86
C ASP A 233 4.10 -3.72 -0.71
N LEU A 234 4.09 -5.05 -0.85
CA LEU A 234 3.77 -6.00 0.20
C LEU A 234 5.08 -6.70 0.59
N LEU A 235 5.44 -6.66 1.87
CA LEU A 235 6.64 -7.31 2.39
C LEU A 235 6.30 -8.58 3.15
N ALA A 236 7.06 -9.65 2.93
CA ALA A 236 6.90 -10.91 3.66
C ALA A 236 7.01 -10.69 5.18
N GLY A 237 6.09 -11.29 5.94
CA GLY A 237 6.00 -11.18 7.39
C GLY A 237 5.30 -9.92 7.91
N THR A 238 4.84 -9.03 7.03
CA THR A 238 4.10 -7.82 7.42
C THR A 238 2.58 -8.03 7.28
N ILE A 239 1.80 -7.24 8.03
CA ILE A 239 0.34 -7.22 7.90
C ILE A 239 -0.03 -6.03 7.01
N ALA A 240 -0.68 -6.32 5.88
CA ALA A 240 -1.21 -5.30 4.99
C ALA A 240 -2.68 -5.01 5.33
N THR A 241 -3.02 -3.75 5.56
CA THR A 241 -4.42 -3.30 5.64
C THR A 241 -4.93 -3.03 4.23
N VAL A 242 -6.06 -3.64 3.86
CA VAL A 242 -6.71 -3.48 2.56
C VAL A 242 -8.17 -3.08 2.74
N ILE A 243 -8.68 -2.21 1.88
CA ILE A 243 -10.06 -1.72 1.90
C ILE A 243 -10.77 -2.22 0.65
N CYS A 244 -11.92 -2.86 0.81
CA CYS A 244 -12.74 -3.31 -0.30
C CYS A 244 -13.54 -2.14 -0.91
N THR A 245 -13.46 -1.98 -2.24
CA THR A 245 -14.25 -0.97 -2.99
C THR A 245 -15.47 -1.59 -3.69
N GLY A 246 -15.61 -2.92 -3.63
CA GLY A 246 -16.65 -3.71 -4.30
C GLY A 246 -16.18 -4.38 -5.59
N SER A 247 -15.26 -3.75 -6.33
CA SER A 247 -14.66 -4.28 -7.57
C SER A 247 -13.13 -4.32 -7.56
N THR A 248 -12.50 -3.69 -6.58
CA THR A 248 -11.07 -3.76 -6.28
C THR A 248 -10.83 -3.76 -4.77
N PHE A 249 -9.59 -4.01 -4.38
CA PHE A 249 -9.07 -3.63 -3.08
C PHE A 249 -8.08 -2.48 -3.23
N VAL A 250 -7.99 -1.61 -2.23
CA VAL A 250 -6.92 -0.59 -2.14
C VAL A 250 -6.15 -0.78 -0.83
N LEU A 251 -4.85 -0.53 -0.83
CA LEU A 251 -4.09 -0.48 0.42
C LEU A 251 -4.60 0.65 1.32
N GLY A 252 -4.79 0.39 2.61
CA GLY A 252 -5.23 1.41 3.59
C GLY A 252 -4.16 2.45 3.96
N GLY A 253 -2.96 2.34 3.39
CA GLY A 253 -1.85 3.28 3.57
C GLY A 253 -1.08 3.48 2.27
N ILE A 254 -0.07 4.34 2.33
CA ILE A 254 0.80 4.65 1.18
C ILE A 254 1.68 3.43 0.87
N ALA A 255 1.72 3.03 -0.40
CA ALA A 255 2.55 1.94 -0.86
C ALA A 255 4.04 2.34 -0.94
N TYR A 256 4.96 1.39 -0.79
CA TYR A 256 6.40 1.67 -0.95
C TYR A 256 6.78 2.19 -2.34
N SER A 257 6.02 1.82 -3.37
CA SER A 257 6.16 2.29 -4.75
C SER A 257 5.68 3.72 -4.96
N GLU A 258 4.87 4.27 -4.04
CA GLU A 258 4.36 5.65 -4.09
C GLU A 258 5.33 6.65 -3.43
N VAL A 259 6.40 6.17 -2.79
CA VAL A 259 7.38 7.02 -2.09
C VAL A 259 8.76 6.88 -2.73
N PRO A 260 9.43 7.99 -3.11
CA PRO A 260 10.82 7.96 -3.53
C PRO A 260 11.72 7.38 -2.43
N ARG A 261 12.54 6.40 -2.78
CA ARG A 261 13.45 5.70 -1.85
C ARG A 261 14.73 6.52 -1.66
N THR A 262 15.16 6.75 -0.43
CA THR A 262 16.51 7.26 -0.15
C THR A 262 17.50 6.11 -0.21
N PRO A 263 18.38 6.03 -1.22
CA PRO A 263 19.23 4.85 -1.39
C PRO A 263 20.41 4.87 -0.40
N ILE A 264 20.71 3.72 0.20
CA ILE A 264 21.83 3.54 1.15
C ILE A 264 23.19 3.42 0.45
N SER A 265 23.18 3.12 -0.85
CA SER A 265 24.33 3.06 -1.76
C SER A 265 24.00 3.79 -3.05
N ASP A 266 24.97 3.93 -3.96
CA ASP A 266 24.69 4.51 -5.27
C ASP A 266 23.80 3.55 -6.07
N PRO A 267 22.61 3.99 -6.53
CA PRO A 267 21.70 3.10 -7.24
C PRO A 267 22.26 2.75 -8.62
N ILE A 268 22.21 1.45 -8.95
CA ILE A 268 22.58 0.90 -10.24
C ILE A 268 21.32 0.32 -10.89
N LEU A 269 21.03 0.73 -12.12
CA LEU A 269 19.98 0.16 -12.95
C LEU A 269 20.59 -0.45 -14.21
N TYR A 270 20.23 -1.69 -14.52
CA TYR A 270 20.73 -2.39 -15.68
C TYR A 270 19.85 -2.16 -16.91
N VAL A 271 20.50 -1.95 -18.05
CA VAL A 271 19.88 -1.86 -19.38
C VAL A 271 20.51 -2.91 -20.27
N ARG A 272 19.71 -3.68 -21.00
CA ARG A 272 20.19 -4.69 -21.94
C ARG A 272 19.40 -4.65 -23.24
N THR A 273 20.02 -5.04 -24.34
CA THR A 273 19.34 -5.07 -25.66
C THR A 273 18.23 -6.13 -25.75
N ASP A 274 18.22 -7.10 -24.84
CA ASP A 274 17.22 -8.16 -24.68
C ASP A 274 16.32 -7.94 -23.44
N GLY A 275 16.34 -6.74 -22.85
CA GLY A 275 15.52 -6.36 -21.69
C GLY A 275 14.08 -5.95 -22.05
N ASN A 276 13.35 -5.42 -21.06
CA ASN A 276 11.99 -4.90 -21.23
C ASN A 276 11.81 -3.64 -20.36
N ASP A 277 11.20 -2.58 -20.90
CA ASP A 277 10.99 -1.31 -20.18
C ASP A 277 9.95 -1.39 -19.05
N ALA A 278 9.21 -2.51 -18.97
CA ALA A 278 8.36 -2.83 -17.83
C ALA A 278 9.13 -3.45 -16.64
N ASN A 279 10.42 -3.77 -16.80
CA ASN A 279 11.23 -4.35 -15.73
C ASN A 279 11.66 -3.31 -14.68
N ASP A 280 12.32 -3.75 -13.61
CA ASP A 280 12.72 -2.92 -12.46
C ASP A 280 14.19 -2.45 -12.50
N GLY A 281 14.98 -2.96 -13.45
CA GLY A 281 16.41 -2.68 -13.62
C GLY A 281 17.31 -3.26 -12.54
N SER A 282 16.83 -4.17 -11.68
CA SER A 282 17.57 -4.57 -10.46
C SER A 282 18.79 -5.43 -10.71
N ASP A 283 18.80 -6.21 -11.81
CA ASP A 283 19.84 -7.19 -12.13
C ASP A 283 20.23 -7.19 -13.60
N ASN A 284 21.45 -7.61 -13.90
CA ASN A 284 21.95 -7.79 -15.27
C ASN A 284 21.41 -9.08 -15.93
N THR A 285 20.10 -9.18 -16.07
CA THR A 285 19.42 -10.30 -16.77
C THR A 285 18.31 -9.77 -17.66
N ALA A 286 17.94 -10.51 -18.71
CA ALA A 286 16.86 -10.09 -19.63
C ALA A 286 15.52 -9.85 -18.92
N ASN A 287 15.21 -10.64 -17.88
CA ASN A 287 13.96 -10.53 -17.12
C ASN A 287 13.93 -9.38 -16.11
N LYS A 288 15.05 -8.70 -15.89
CA LYS A 288 15.19 -7.64 -14.88
C LYS A 288 15.72 -6.32 -15.43
N ALA A 289 16.51 -6.33 -16.49
CA ALA A 289 17.04 -5.12 -17.09
C ALA A 289 16.01 -4.38 -17.95
N PHE A 290 16.10 -3.05 -17.99
CA PHE A 290 15.36 -2.22 -18.95
C PHE A 290 15.82 -2.50 -20.38
N ALA A 291 14.95 -2.27 -21.38
CA ALA A 291 15.34 -2.33 -22.79
C ALA A 291 16.04 -1.04 -23.24
N THR A 292 15.65 0.10 -22.68
CA THR A 292 16.13 1.41 -23.09
C THR A 292 16.79 2.20 -21.95
N ILE A 293 17.79 3.00 -22.32
CA ILE A 293 18.48 3.91 -21.40
C ILE A 293 17.50 4.97 -20.86
N SER A 294 16.62 5.48 -21.72
CA SER A 294 15.62 6.50 -21.34
C SER A 294 14.64 5.99 -20.28
N ALA A 295 14.14 4.76 -20.41
CA ALA A 295 13.24 4.18 -19.41
C ALA A 295 13.95 4.00 -18.06
N ALA A 296 15.20 3.51 -18.06
CA ALA A 296 15.99 3.36 -16.85
C ALA A 296 16.26 4.70 -16.13
N ILE A 297 16.61 5.76 -16.88
CA ILE A 297 16.80 7.10 -16.31
C ILE A 297 15.49 7.62 -15.70
N LYS A 298 14.38 7.56 -16.45
CA LYS A 298 13.07 8.02 -15.96
C LYS A 298 12.64 7.26 -14.71
N TYR A 299 12.87 5.95 -14.67
CA TYR A 299 12.59 5.11 -13.52
C TYR A 299 13.44 5.53 -12.31
N GLY A 300 14.76 5.63 -12.48
CA GLY A 300 15.68 5.95 -11.40
C GLY A 300 15.45 7.34 -10.79
N VAL A 301 15.21 8.35 -11.63
CA VAL A 301 14.95 9.73 -11.18
C VAL A 301 13.65 9.83 -10.38
N ASN A 302 12.60 9.09 -10.76
CA ASN A 302 11.34 9.10 -10.03
C ASN A 302 11.36 8.21 -8.79
N LYS A 303 12.09 7.08 -8.84
CA LYS A 303 12.12 6.09 -7.76
C LYS A 303 13.06 6.47 -6.63
N TYR A 304 14.15 7.18 -6.89
CA TYR A 304 15.19 7.45 -5.89
C TYR A 304 15.29 8.92 -5.54
N TYR A 305 15.43 9.20 -4.24
CA TYR A 305 15.85 10.49 -3.73
C TYR A 305 17.39 10.56 -3.69
N LEU A 306 17.98 11.05 -4.78
CA LEU A 306 19.42 10.93 -5.10
C LEU A 306 20.34 11.92 -4.35
N LEU A 307 20.05 12.32 -3.10
CA LEU A 307 20.81 13.28 -2.29
C LEU A 307 22.35 13.20 -2.46
N ASN A 308 22.90 13.96 -3.42
CA ASN A 308 24.31 13.93 -3.82
C ASN A 308 24.89 12.58 -4.30
N ARG A 309 24.05 11.57 -4.57
CA ARG A 309 24.47 10.27 -5.11
C ARG A 309 24.24 10.20 -6.63
N PRO A 310 25.16 9.62 -7.40
CA PRO A 310 24.95 9.41 -8.83
C PRO A 310 23.91 8.30 -9.07
N LEU A 311 23.06 8.49 -10.08
CA LEU A 311 22.31 7.38 -10.67
C LEU A 311 23.18 6.69 -11.71
N THR A 312 23.47 5.41 -11.54
CA THR A 312 24.26 4.63 -12.49
C THR A 312 23.36 3.78 -13.38
N ILE A 313 23.50 3.94 -14.69
CA ILE A 313 22.90 3.12 -15.72
C ILE A 313 23.98 2.21 -16.31
N GLN A 314 23.92 0.92 -15.98
CA GLN A 314 24.88 -0.07 -16.45
C GLN A 314 24.34 -0.78 -17.69
N LEU A 315 25.04 -0.64 -18.81
CA LEU A 315 24.75 -1.38 -20.05
C LEU A 315 25.30 -2.79 -19.91
N GLY A 316 24.40 -3.77 -19.89
CA GLY A 316 24.65 -5.10 -19.32
C GLY A 316 25.16 -6.16 -20.30
N ASN A 317 24.94 -5.97 -21.60
CA ASN A 317 25.40 -6.88 -22.65
C ASN A 317 25.98 -6.15 -23.88
N ALA A 318 26.75 -6.87 -24.69
CA ALA A 318 27.25 -6.34 -25.95
C ALA A 318 26.08 -6.09 -26.92
N GLY A 319 26.13 -4.99 -27.68
CA GLY A 319 25.09 -4.66 -28.65
C GLY A 319 24.93 -3.16 -28.91
N ASN A 320 23.92 -2.84 -29.72
CA ASN A 320 23.53 -1.48 -30.06
C ASN A 320 22.40 -1.00 -29.15
N TYR A 321 22.61 0.13 -28.49
CA TYR A 321 21.65 0.77 -27.61
C TYR A 321 21.14 2.06 -28.25
N ALA A 322 19.83 2.25 -28.19
CA ALA A 322 19.22 3.48 -28.67
C ALA A 322 19.67 4.68 -27.80
N PRO A 323 20.08 5.80 -28.40
CA PRO A 323 20.52 6.97 -27.66
C PRO A 323 19.35 7.62 -26.90
N PRO A 324 19.55 8.03 -25.64
CA PRO A 324 18.46 8.57 -24.82
C PRO A 324 18.07 10.02 -25.18
N GLY A 325 18.88 10.71 -26.00
CA GLY A 325 18.71 12.14 -26.24
C GLY A 325 19.12 12.97 -25.03
N GLY A 326 18.23 13.88 -24.62
CA GLY A 326 18.43 14.75 -23.46
C GLY A 326 18.43 13.94 -22.15
N VAL A 327 19.49 14.07 -21.36
CA VAL A 327 19.67 13.40 -20.08
C VAL A 327 19.65 14.43 -18.95
N GLY A 328 18.73 14.24 -18.00
CA GLY A 328 18.63 15.09 -16.81
C GLY A 328 17.67 14.53 -15.76
N GLY A 329 17.31 15.37 -14.80
CA GLY A 329 16.44 15.00 -13.67
C GLY A 329 17.20 14.54 -12.41
N ALA A 330 18.52 14.42 -12.48
CA ALA A 330 19.39 14.18 -11.34
C ALA A 330 20.66 15.02 -11.44
N ARG A 331 21.30 15.31 -10.30
CA ARG A 331 22.55 16.08 -10.24
C ARG A 331 23.67 15.37 -11.01
N GLU A 332 23.76 14.05 -10.88
CA GLU A 332 24.78 13.24 -11.56
C GLU A 332 24.16 11.95 -12.09
N ILE A 333 24.39 11.66 -13.37
CA ILE A 333 23.97 10.44 -14.04
C ILE A 333 25.20 9.83 -14.71
N LYS A 334 25.48 8.56 -14.41
CA LYS A 334 26.55 7.78 -15.06
C LYS A 334 25.94 6.77 -16.00
N ILE A 335 26.39 6.72 -17.24
CA ILE A 335 26.07 5.65 -18.17
C ILE A 335 27.37 4.89 -18.43
N VAL A 336 27.38 3.63 -18.03
CA VAL A 336 28.58 2.79 -18.02
C VAL A 336 28.36 1.61 -18.95
N GLY A 337 29.21 1.51 -19.97
CA GLY A 337 29.29 0.39 -20.89
C GLY A 337 30.25 -0.69 -20.39
N ASN A 338 31.06 -1.20 -21.32
CA ASN A 338 32.12 -2.16 -21.02
C ASN A 338 33.48 -1.45 -20.94
N THR A 339 33.99 -1.30 -19.71
CA THR A 339 35.31 -0.68 -19.45
C THR A 339 36.49 -1.48 -19.97
N GLY A 340 36.34 -2.78 -20.22
CA GLY A 340 37.36 -3.62 -20.85
C GLY A 340 37.39 -3.53 -22.38
N SER A 341 36.28 -3.11 -23.01
CA SER A 341 36.19 -2.94 -24.46
C SER A 341 35.05 -1.99 -24.84
N GLN A 342 35.37 -0.72 -25.06
CA GLN A 342 34.38 0.29 -25.45
C GLN A 342 33.68 0.00 -26.77
N ASN A 343 34.20 -0.89 -27.61
CA ASN A 343 33.60 -1.25 -28.89
C ASN A 343 32.51 -2.32 -28.78
N SER A 344 32.39 -3.04 -27.66
CA SER A 344 31.36 -4.07 -27.50
C SER A 344 29.97 -3.50 -27.19
N VAL A 345 29.92 -2.27 -26.66
CA VAL A 345 28.69 -1.56 -26.29
C VAL A 345 28.63 -0.28 -27.10
N VAL A 346 27.64 -0.17 -27.99
CA VAL A 346 27.53 0.93 -28.94
C VAL A 346 26.24 1.71 -28.71
N LEU A 347 26.37 2.97 -28.30
CA LEU A 347 25.27 3.93 -28.34
C LEU A 347 25.08 4.41 -29.78
N LYS A 348 24.02 3.96 -30.45
CA LYS A 348 23.88 4.07 -31.91
C LYS A 348 22.52 4.64 -32.32
N GLY A 349 22.54 5.69 -33.14
CA GLY A 349 21.32 6.23 -33.75
C GLY A 349 21.60 7.34 -34.75
N THR A 350 20.56 7.84 -35.40
CA THR A 350 20.62 8.98 -36.34
C THR A 350 20.36 10.33 -35.66
N GLY A 351 19.99 10.30 -34.38
CA GLY A 351 19.50 11.43 -33.58
C GLY A 351 18.44 10.98 -32.59
N PRO A 352 18.22 11.68 -31.46
CA PRO A 352 16.97 11.48 -30.72
C PRO A 352 15.80 12.00 -31.57
N SER A 353 14.61 11.41 -31.41
CA SER A 353 13.38 11.81 -32.10
C SER A 353 12.94 13.28 -31.85
N ALA A 354 13.66 14.03 -31.00
CA ALA A 354 13.32 15.37 -30.52
C ALA A 354 14.27 16.51 -30.94
N GLY A 355 15.26 16.28 -31.82
CA GLY A 355 16.04 17.37 -32.44
C GLY A 355 17.06 18.10 -31.55
N GLY A 356 17.58 17.46 -30.50
CA GLY A 356 18.75 17.97 -29.76
C GLY A 356 20.04 17.74 -30.56
N GLY A 357 20.95 18.72 -30.60
CA GLY A 357 22.13 18.73 -31.48
C GLY A 357 23.15 17.60 -31.34
N CYS A 358 22.91 16.59 -30.49
CA CYS A 358 23.73 15.37 -30.33
C CYS A 358 22.85 14.13 -30.04
N LEU A 359 23.37 12.91 -30.27
CA LEU A 359 22.70 11.66 -29.89
C LEU A 359 22.38 11.62 -28.39
N ILE A 360 23.34 12.03 -27.58
CA ILE A 360 23.20 12.11 -26.14
C ILE A 360 23.63 13.50 -25.67
N TYR A 361 22.83 14.10 -24.81
CA TYR A 361 23.02 15.49 -24.46
C TYR A 361 22.67 15.78 -23.01
N ALA A 362 23.60 16.33 -22.23
CA ALA A 362 23.35 16.69 -20.84
C ALA A 362 22.49 17.95 -20.76
N LEU A 363 21.35 17.86 -20.05
CA LEU A 363 20.44 18.98 -19.82
C LEU A 363 20.92 19.85 -18.64
N PRO A 364 20.58 21.17 -18.63
CA PRO A 364 20.99 22.09 -17.57
C PRO A 364 20.77 21.53 -16.15
N GLY A 365 21.76 21.70 -15.27
CA GLY A 365 21.76 21.19 -13.90
C GLY A 365 22.22 19.74 -13.72
N THR A 366 22.60 19.06 -14.81
CA THR A 366 23.04 17.65 -14.79
C THR A 366 24.54 17.52 -15.06
N SER A 367 25.22 16.68 -14.30
CA SER A 367 26.54 16.15 -14.62
C SER A 367 26.41 14.74 -15.21
N LEU A 368 26.71 14.60 -16.49
CA LEU A 368 26.63 13.33 -17.21
C LEU A 368 28.03 12.72 -17.34
N VAL A 369 28.18 11.45 -16.94
CA VAL A 369 29.41 10.68 -17.13
C VAL A 369 29.15 9.54 -18.09
N LEU A 370 29.92 9.46 -19.17
CA LEU A 370 29.90 8.34 -20.10
C LEU A 370 31.21 7.57 -19.98
N GLU A 371 31.11 6.26 -19.75
CA GLU A 371 32.29 5.41 -19.58
C GLU A 371 32.19 4.11 -20.40
N GLY A 372 33.25 3.72 -21.10
CA GLY A 372 33.39 2.36 -21.66
C GLY A 372 32.44 2.04 -22.83
N MET A 373 32.22 2.97 -23.76
CA MET A 373 31.29 2.74 -24.88
C MET A 373 31.72 3.45 -26.17
N ARG A 374 31.25 2.95 -27.31
CA ARG A 374 31.31 3.66 -28.59
C ARG A 374 30.03 4.45 -28.78
N ILE A 375 30.15 5.72 -29.15
CA ILE A 375 29.05 6.59 -29.51
C ILE A 375 29.09 6.76 -31.02
N LEU A 376 28.17 6.11 -31.72
CA LEU A 376 28.14 6.01 -33.17
C LEU A 376 26.93 6.75 -33.73
N ASN A 377 27.19 7.89 -34.37
CA ASN A 377 26.17 8.66 -35.06
C ASN A 377 26.03 8.22 -36.53
N ASP A 378 24.85 7.72 -36.89
CA ASP A 378 24.45 7.31 -38.24
C ASP A 378 23.65 8.39 -38.98
N GLY A 379 23.45 9.57 -38.38
CA GLY A 379 22.69 10.67 -38.94
C GLY A 379 23.56 11.84 -39.39
N THR A 380 23.03 12.67 -40.29
CA THR A 380 23.76 13.82 -40.84
C THR A 380 23.58 15.10 -40.02
N ILE A 381 22.54 15.20 -39.20
CA ILE A 381 22.12 16.45 -38.53
C ILE A 381 22.49 16.56 -37.04
N ASN A 382 23.03 15.50 -36.42
CA ASN A 382 23.33 15.46 -34.99
C ASN A 382 24.82 15.19 -34.73
N GLY A 383 25.35 15.69 -33.61
CA GLY A 383 26.67 15.30 -33.10
C GLY A 383 26.63 13.99 -32.31
N ASN A 384 27.78 13.52 -31.83
CA ASN A 384 27.82 12.31 -31.00
C ASN A 384 27.31 12.59 -29.58
N ALA A 385 27.93 13.55 -28.88
CA ALA A 385 27.58 13.86 -27.50
C ALA A 385 27.79 15.35 -27.16
N GLY A 386 27.03 15.88 -26.21
CA GLY A 386 27.25 17.25 -25.77
C GLY A 386 26.54 17.68 -24.48
N ALA A 387 26.65 18.97 -24.15
CA ALA A 387 26.02 19.60 -22.99
C ALA A 387 25.65 21.07 -23.28
N SER A 388 24.55 21.59 -22.70
CA SER A 388 24.21 23.04 -22.68
C SER A 388 23.97 23.59 -21.27
N GLY A 389 24.06 24.92 -21.16
CA GLY A 389 23.63 25.65 -19.98
C GLY A 389 24.57 25.37 -18.82
N SER A 390 24.03 25.10 -17.65
CA SER A 390 24.80 24.71 -16.46
C SER A 390 25.20 23.23 -16.42
N ALA A 391 25.03 22.49 -17.52
CA ALA A 391 25.35 21.08 -17.57
C ALA A 391 26.85 20.81 -17.72
N SER A 392 27.28 19.63 -17.27
CA SER A 392 28.62 19.11 -17.55
C SER A 392 28.52 17.70 -18.15
N ILE A 393 29.44 17.37 -19.04
CA ILE A 393 29.58 16.02 -19.58
C ILE A 393 31.04 15.56 -19.53
N SER A 394 31.30 14.34 -19.06
CA SER A 394 32.63 13.76 -19.00
C SER A 394 32.67 12.41 -19.69
N PHE A 395 33.79 12.12 -20.34
CA PHE A 395 33.99 10.89 -21.10
C PHE A 395 35.22 10.17 -20.59
N LYS A 396 35.14 8.85 -20.47
CA LYS A 396 36.27 7.99 -20.14
C LYS A 396 36.17 6.70 -20.94
N ASN A 397 37.22 6.30 -21.63
CA ASN A 397 37.22 5.07 -22.41
C ASN A 397 36.06 5.05 -23.43
N CYS A 398 35.87 6.17 -24.16
CA CYS A 398 34.79 6.32 -25.14
C CYS A 398 35.32 6.48 -26.56
N THR A 399 34.71 5.82 -27.55
CA THR A 399 35.01 6.06 -28.97
C THR A 399 33.92 6.92 -29.60
N PHE A 400 34.28 8.06 -30.18
CA PHE A 400 33.38 8.86 -31.00
C PHE A 400 33.55 8.47 -32.46
N SER A 401 32.49 7.94 -33.08
CA SER A 401 32.53 7.50 -34.48
C SER A 401 31.28 7.91 -35.24
N THR A 402 31.34 7.91 -36.56
CA THR A 402 30.17 8.21 -37.40
C THR A 402 30.03 7.16 -38.48
N GLY A 403 28.79 6.75 -38.78
CA GLY A 403 28.50 5.90 -39.93
C GLY A 403 28.29 6.68 -41.22
N VAL A 404 28.02 7.98 -41.11
CA VAL A 404 27.88 8.93 -42.22
C VAL A 404 28.56 10.26 -41.88
N ALA A 405 29.06 10.98 -42.89
CA ALA A 405 29.59 12.32 -42.67
C ALA A 405 28.49 13.26 -42.13
N THR A 406 28.80 13.99 -41.06
CA THR A 406 27.86 14.93 -40.42
C THR A 406 28.42 16.35 -40.39
N GLY A 407 27.53 17.35 -40.49
CA GLY A 407 27.86 18.76 -40.28
C GLY A 407 27.95 19.17 -38.80
N GLN A 408 27.84 18.22 -37.88
CA GLN A 408 27.90 18.45 -36.44
C GLN A 408 29.23 17.96 -35.84
N PRO A 409 29.60 18.41 -34.63
CA PRO A 409 30.81 17.96 -33.96
C PRO A 409 30.65 16.58 -33.31
N CYS A 410 31.76 15.91 -33.01
CA CYS A 410 31.72 14.72 -32.15
C CYS A 410 31.36 15.12 -30.72
N VAL A 411 32.05 16.11 -30.15
CA VAL A 411 31.73 16.64 -28.81
C VAL A 411 31.35 18.10 -28.90
N LEU A 412 30.15 18.43 -28.40
CA LEU A 412 29.63 19.79 -28.30
C LEU A 412 29.57 20.26 -26.85
N SER A 413 30.13 21.44 -26.57
CA SER A 413 29.89 22.17 -25.33
C SER A 413 29.32 23.54 -25.65
N ALA A 414 28.08 23.79 -25.25
CA ALA A 414 27.33 24.98 -25.67
C ALA A 414 26.79 25.81 -24.50
N LEU A 415 26.58 27.10 -24.71
CA LEU A 415 25.78 27.97 -23.82
C LEU A 415 26.17 27.90 -22.32
N GLY A 416 27.46 27.96 -22.01
CA GLY A 416 27.98 27.92 -20.64
C GLY A 416 28.32 26.52 -20.11
N ALA A 417 28.06 25.47 -20.89
CA ALA A 417 28.35 24.10 -20.45
C ALA A 417 29.84 23.80 -20.37
N SER A 418 30.15 22.63 -19.80
CA SER A 418 31.50 22.07 -19.79
C SER A 418 31.52 20.64 -20.32
N ALA A 419 32.57 20.29 -21.06
CA ALA A 419 32.87 18.92 -21.45
C ALA A 419 34.31 18.55 -21.09
N SER A 420 34.55 17.31 -20.66
CA SER A 420 35.92 16.83 -20.38
C SER A 420 36.22 15.50 -21.07
N ILE A 421 37.31 15.45 -21.84
CA ILE A 421 37.79 14.24 -22.52
C ILE A 421 38.83 13.54 -21.64
N GLY A 422 38.46 12.41 -21.05
CA GLY A 422 39.30 11.63 -20.15
C GLY A 422 40.09 10.52 -20.85
N SER A 423 40.74 9.67 -20.06
CA SER A 423 41.64 8.62 -20.52
C SER A 423 40.93 7.59 -21.40
N GLY A 424 41.58 7.11 -22.46
CA GLY A 424 41.06 6.06 -23.34
C GLY A 424 40.04 6.54 -24.37
N CYS A 425 39.79 7.86 -24.44
CA CYS A 425 38.92 8.42 -25.46
C CYS A 425 39.58 8.39 -26.86
N MET A 426 38.79 8.02 -27.86
CA MET A 426 39.23 7.91 -29.26
C MET A 426 38.28 8.64 -30.20
N PHE A 427 38.81 9.26 -31.25
CA PHE A 427 38.03 9.83 -32.35
C PHE A 427 38.25 9.00 -33.64
N ASP A 428 37.17 8.53 -34.24
CA ASP A 428 37.17 7.51 -35.30
C ASP A 428 36.04 7.75 -36.33
N GLY A 429 35.58 9.01 -36.47
CA GLY A 429 34.43 9.36 -37.30
C GLY A 429 34.58 10.71 -38.00
N TYR A 430 34.05 10.79 -39.22
CA TYR A 430 33.95 12.00 -40.04
C TYR A 430 32.86 12.92 -39.50
N SER A 431 33.20 14.18 -39.24
CA SER A 431 32.30 15.16 -38.63
C SER A 431 32.72 16.59 -38.99
N ALA A 432 31.97 17.61 -38.59
CA ALA A 432 32.43 18.99 -38.79
C ALA A 432 33.66 19.30 -37.92
N ALA A 433 33.65 18.80 -36.67
CA ALA A 433 34.75 18.96 -35.74
C ALA A 433 34.84 17.79 -34.78
N ALA A 434 36.05 17.47 -34.28
CA ALA A 434 36.16 16.54 -33.16
C ALA A 434 35.57 17.19 -31.90
N LEU A 435 35.95 18.45 -31.66
CA LEU A 435 35.55 19.24 -30.49
C LEU A 435 35.01 20.59 -30.93
N LEU A 436 33.84 20.98 -30.44
CA LEU A 436 33.25 22.30 -30.65
C LEU A 436 32.81 22.93 -29.33
N ALA A 437 33.49 24.00 -28.93
CA ALA A 437 33.08 24.87 -27.83
C ALA A 437 32.36 26.10 -28.39
N ASN A 438 31.04 26.20 -28.19
CA ASN A 438 30.20 27.30 -28.67
C ASN A 438 29.57 28.05 -27.48
N SER A 439 30.24 29.09 -26.98
CA SER A 439 29.96 29.69 -25.67
C SER A 439 30.08 28.72 -24.48
N GLY A 440 30.65 27.52 -24.67
CA GLY A 440 30.94 26.53 -23.63
C GLY A 440 32.43 26.33 -23.42
N SER A 441 32.79 25.36 -22.59
CA SER A 441 34.19 24.97 -22.32
C SER A 441 34.42 23.49 -22.60
N ILE A 442 35.59 23.14 -23.16
CA ILE A 442 36.05 21.76 -23.33
C ILE A 442 37.46 21.63 -22.76
N LEU A 443 37.67 20.66 -21.88
CA LEU A 443 38.99 20.27 -21.38
C LEU A 443 39.39 18.91 -21.97
N ILE A 444 40.53 18.86 -22.67
CA ILE A 444 41.19 17.59 -23.01
C ILE A 444 42.08 17.23 -21.81
N ALA A 445 41.59 16.32 -20.97
CA ALA A 445 42.17 16.01 -19.66
C ALA A 445 43.17 14.84 -19.68
N ALA A 446 43.20 14.05 -20.76
CA ALA A 446 44.11 12.91 -20.91
C ALA A 446 44.47 12.69 -22.39
N ASN A 447 45.43 11.81 -22.65
CA ASN A 447 45.84 11.42 -24.01
C ASN A 447 44.65 10.92 -24.83
N VAL A 448 44.59 11.37 -26.09
CA VAL A 448 43.54 11.05 -27.04
C VAL A 448 44.13 10.40 -28.27
N THR A 449 43.48 9.37 -28.79
CA THR A 449 43.85 8.72 -30.05
C THR A 449 42.88 9.09 -31.16
N VAL A 450 43.40 9.28 -32.37
CA VAL A 450 42.64 9.52 -33.59
C VAL A 450 42.89 8.35 -34.54
N ASN A 451 41.82 7.63 -34.89
CA ASN A 451 41.86 6.44 -35.73
C ASN A 451 41.22 6.71 -37.08
N SER A 452 41.60 5.96 -38.11
CA SER A 452 40.95 5.98 -39.43
C SER A 452 41.08 7.28 -40.23
N THR A 453 41.90 8.24 -39.78
CA THR A 453 42.16 9.54 -40.44
C THR A 453 40.87 10.29 -40.82
N PRO A 454 40.02 10.66 -39.83
CA PRO A 454 38.74 11.30 -40.07
C PRO A 454 38.94 12.68 -40.69
N ALA A 455 37.94 13.13 -41.45
CA ALA A 455 37.88 14.48 -41.97
C ALA A 455 37.06 15.38 -41.04
N TYR A 456 37.66 16.51 -40.64
CA TYR A 456 37.02 17.57 -39.85
C TYR A 456 36.94 18.85 -40.66
N THR A 457 35.76 19.13 -41.24
CA THR A 457 35.59 20.22 -42.21
C THR A 457 35.71 21.61 -41.58
N ALA A 458 35.33 21.79 -40.31
CA ALA A 458 35.52 23.01 -39.54
C ALA A 458 36.83 22.99 -38.73
N GLY A 459 37.29 21.79 -38.33
CA GLY A 459 38.61 21.52 -37.79
C GLY A 459 38.60 20.58 -36.58
N PHE A 460 39.76 20.08 -36.17
CA PHE A 460 39.81 19.15 -35.03
C PHE A 460 39.30 19.82 -33.74
N ALA A 461 39.84 20.99 -33.40
CA ALA A 461 39.40 21.80 -32.26
C ALA A 461 38.80 23.13 -32.73
N VAL A 462 37.52 23.37 -32.42
CA VAL A 462 36.80 24.60 -32.81
C VAL A 462 36.28 25.33 -31.58
N ALA A 463 36.75 26.55 -31.36
CA ALA A 463 36.26 27.43 -30.29
C ALA A 463 35.63 28.68 -30.89
N GLN A 464 34.37 28.95 -30.55
CA GLN A 464 33.61 30.07 -31.08
C GLN A 464 32.66 30.70 -30.06
N ALA A 465 32.24 31.94 -30.30
CA ALA A 465 31.28 32.68 -29.49
C ALA A 465 31.65 32.68 -27.99
N ASN A 466 32.88 33.10 -27.68
CA ASN A 466 33.49 33.04 -26.34
C ASN A 466 33.68 31.61 -25.77
N GLY A 467 33.61 30.58 -26.62
CA GLY A 467 33.91 29.22 -26.24
C GLY A 467 35.40 29.02 -25.94
N SER A 468 35.72 28.06 -25.08
CA SER A 468 37.11 27.73 -24.72
C SER A 468 37.41 26.25 -24.90
N ILE A 469 38.58 25.95 -25.46
CA ILE A 469 39.16 24.61 -25.48
C ILE A 469 40.52 24.68 -24.80
N ALA A 470 40.73 23.88 -23.77
CA ALA A 470 42.00 23.79 -23.07
C ALA A 470 42.53 22.36 -23.10
N VAL A 471 43.85 22.24 -23.11
CA VAL A 471 44.58 20.96 -23.03
C VAL A 471 45.30 20.91 -21.69
N ALA A 472 45.13 19.82 -20.93
CA ALA A 472 45.87 19.63 -19.69
C ALA A 472 47.37 19.39 -19.96
N ALA A 473 48.22 19.75 -18.99
CA ALA A 473 49.67 19.59 -19.13
C ALA A 473 50.05 18.11 -19.36
N GLY A 474 50.97 17.87 -20.30
CA GLY A 474 51.47 16.53 -20.62
C GLY A 474 50.53 15.65 -21.45
N VAL A 475 49.39 16.19 -21.88
CA VAL A 475 48.48 15.51 -22.81
C VAL A 475 49.06 15.55 -24.23
N SER A 476 48.86 14.46 -24.97
CA SER A 476 49.21 14.32 -26.38
C SER A 476 48.02 13.80 -27.18
N ILE A 477 47.97 14.16 -28.46
CA ILE A 477 47.00 13.66 -29.43
C ILE A 477 47.77 12.85 -30.47
N THR A 478 47.46 11.57 -30.57
CA THR A 478 48.16 10.63 -31.47
C THR A 478 47.25 10.22 -32.61
N GLY A 479 47.76 10.25 -33.85
CA GLY A 479 47.02 9.88 -35.05
C GLY A 479 46.94 11.02 -36.06
N SER A 480 46.29 10.76 -37.18
CA SER A 480 46.11 11.71 -38.29
C SER A 480 44.65 12.10 -38.48
N ALA A 481 44.41 13.29 -39.03
CA ALA A 481 43.11 13.77 -39.48
C ALA A 481 43.29 14.68 -40.70
N THR A 482 42.23 14.87 -41.47
CA THR A 482 42.20 15.83 -42.59
C THR A 482 41.29 17.03 -42.28
N GLY A 483 41.50 18.15 -42.96
CA GLY A 483 40.84 19.42 -42.69
C GLY A 483 41.65 20.33 -41.76
N TYR A 484 41.02 21.36 -41.21
CA TYR A 484 41.68 22.36 -40.36
C TYR A 484 42.18 21.73 -39.05
N ARG A 485 43.40 22.07 -38.61
CA ARG A 485 43.89 21.65 -37.28
C ARG A 485 43.05 22.24 -36.15
N TYR A 486 42.70 23.51 -36.29
CA TYR A 486 41.86 24.22 -35.34
C TYR A 486 41.20 25.43 -35.98
N ALA A 487 40.12 25.91 -35.36
CA ALA A 487 39.49 27.18 -35.70
C ALA A 487 39.08 27.92 -34.42
N ALA A 488 39.65 29.11 -34.20
CA ALA A 488 39.24 30.01 -33.12
C ALA A 488 38.57 31.25 -33.73
N SER A 489 37.30 31.51 -33.40
CA SER A 489 36.55 32.65 -33.93
C SER A 489 35.68 33.32 -32.86
N LEU A 490 35.20 34.56 -33.11
CA LEU A 490 34.25 35.25 -32.22
C LEU A 490 34.67 35.22 -30.74
N CYS A 491 35.90 35.67 -30.48
CA CYS A 491 36.54 35.64 -29.15
C CYS A 491 36.70 34.24 -28.52
N GLY A 492 36.62 33.17 -29.31
CA GLY A 492 36.91 31.81 -28.87
C GLY A 492 38.40 31.61 -28.58
N VAL A 493 38.73 30.81 -27.56
CA VAL A 493 40.10 30.59 -27.10
C VAL A 493 40.45 29.10 -27.17
N ILE A 494 41.59 28.79 -27.78
CA ILE A 494 42.17 27.45 -27.78
C ILE A 494 43.54 27.54 -27.11
N ASN A 495 43.72 26.89 -25.97
CA ASN A 495 44.95 26.90 -25.19
C ASN A 495 45.56 25.49 -25.13
N THR A 496 46.66 25.32 -25.84
CA THR A 496 47.48 24.11 -25.89
C THR A 496 48.68 24.16 -24.95
N LEU A 497 48.83 25.24 -24.18
CA LEU A 497 49.98 25.49 -23.29
C LEU A 497 51.32 25.57 -24.05
N GLY A 498 51.33 26.24 -25.21
CA GLY A 498 52.55 26.49 -25.97
C GLY A 498 53.06 25.32 -26.82
N GLN A 499 52.25 24.28 -27.07
CA GLN A 499 52.65 23.10 -27.85
C GLN A 499 52.77 23.35 -29.37
N GLY A 500 52.50 24.59 -29.81
CA GLY A 500 52.68 25.04 -31.18
C GLY A 500 51.49 24.73 -32.11
N VAL A 501 51.40 25.45 -33.22
CA VAL A 501 50.26 25.46 -34.17
C VAL A 501 49.99 24.11 -34.86
N ASN A 502 50.86 23.12 -34.68
CA ASN A 502 50.71 21.77 -35.25
C ASN A 502 50.24 20.74 -34.22
N TYR A 503 49.91 21.16 -32.99
CA TYR A 503 49.53 20.26 -31.91
C TYR A 503 48.31 19.38 -32.25
N PHE A 504 47.27 19.98 -32.84
CA PHE A 504 46.09 19.24 -33.29
C PHE A 504 46.32 18.65 -34.69
N PRO A 505 45.84 17.41 -34.96
CA PRO A 505 45.98 16.80 -36.27
C PRO A 505 45.10 17.50 -37.31
N GLY A 506 45.57 17.53 -38.56
CA GLY A 506 44.88 18.18 -39.67
C GLY A 506 45.82 18.42 -40.85
N SER A 507 45.27 18.30 -42.06
CA SER A 507 45.99 18.56 -43.32
C SER A 507 46.06 20.04 -43.68
N THR A 508 45.18 20.86 -43.11
CA THR A 508 45.05 22.30 -43.38
C THR A 508 45.45 23.10 -42.14
N ALA A 509 46.25 24.16 -42.33
CA ALA A 509 46.69 25.03 -41.24
C ALA A 509 45.51 25.61 -40.46
N GLY A 510 45.61 25.73 -39.14
CA GLY A 510 44.54 26.27 -38.31
C GLY A 510 44.27 27.77 -38.56
N ILE A 511 43.08 28.23 -38.18
CA ILE A 511 42.62 29.60 -38.41
C ILE A 511 42.24 30.32 -37.12
N THR A 512 42.50 31.62 -37.07
CA THR A 512 42.08 32.54 -36.01
C THR A 512 41.40 33.76 -36.64
N LEU A 513 40.14 34.03 -36.28
CA LEU A 513 39.32 35.09 -36.86
C LEU A 513 38.56 35.86 -35.77
N THR A 514 38.16 37.10 -36.02
CA THR A 514 37.21 37.86 -35.16
C THR A 514 37.56 37.80 -33.66
N GLY A 515 38.82 38.07 -33.31
CA GLY A 515 39.31 38.06 -31.93
C GLY A 515 39.59 36.67 -31.33
N GLY A 516 39.46 35.60 -32.11
CA GLY A 516 39.83 34.25 -31.69
C GLY A 516 41.32 34.11 -31.42
N GLN A 517 41.68 33.31 -30.41
CA GLN A 517 43.06 33.13 -29.94
C GLN A 517 43.46 31.65 -29.92
N TYR A 518 44.72 31.41 -30.29
CA TYR A 518 45.38 30.12 -30.16
C TYR A 518 46.71 30.33 -29.43
N ALA A 519 46.96 29.57 -28.38
CA ALA A 519 48.15 29.69 -27.53
C ALA A 519 48.76 28.33 -27.17
#